data_AF-A0A2P6PLC8-F1
#
_entry.id   AF-A0A2P6PLC8-F1
#
_cell.length_a   1.000
_cell.length_b   1.000
_cell.length_c   1.000
_cell.angle_alpha   90.00
_cell.angle_beta   90.00
_cell.angle_gamma   90.00
#
_symmetry.space_group_name_H-M   'P 1'
#
loop_
_entity.id
_entity.type
_entity.pdbx_description
1 polymer ?
#
loop_
_entity_poly.entity_id
_entity_poly.type
_entity_poly.pdbx_seq_one_letter_code
_entity_poly.pdbx_strand_id
1 'polypeptide(L)'
;MKADSNSGFSLKSQKQCDHHSAFLCCDLTGVPSHDIHCKRCQRPKENWFCLSCKDVFCSVNRHVSEHYNQTKHCLFVYCSNKSTWCCSCKKYLDAEVIKQLWANKQSRSSSAKLESIDAKVVDVTDLLSKPFPTINVHPQLDVPLSVGQDELALAKEGLRNVFDRGLKALADSKVQEEFLLYSATLLSAESCPSELKVNLSSFRCNLSEETSAFIKAQDELKVASELSASITQKLFVVRQQTSKYDEVKKEMIASDEKVAKYKSTIKELEACLATEVSNRKKIDEVIDSIETQITIARDGLVPDLAQASSMEGRTQAAYQLLTRKQSHWDNLKIMFTRFAIANATMSRHPSVKWAQQPDTLYITIELPDAQDVKLTLEPEGKFLFSATAGAEKTPYVVDLDLYDKIDVNESRYSVGSRNIFHLVKKAENKWWSRLIKQEGKAPGFLKVDWDNWGDEQAGI
;
A
#
# COMPACT_ATOMS: atom_id res chain seq x y z
N MET A 1 28.57 -58.02 -7.98
CA MET A 1 28.18 -57.99 -9.40
C MET A 1 28.48 -56.61 -9.95
N LYS A 2 29.35 -56.59 -10.96
CA LYS A 2 29.63 -55.56 -11.98
C LYS A 2 29.77 -54.08 -11.57
N ALA A 3 31.02 -53.64 -11.70
CA ALA A 3 31.38 -52.30 -12.10
C ALA A 3 30.75 -51.97 -13.46
N ASP A 4 30.24 -50.76 -13.62
CA ASP A 4 30.07 -50.12 -14.92
C ASP A 4 30.80 -48.78 -14.91
N SER A 5 31.97 -48.82 -15.52
CA SER A 5 32.75 -47.71 -16.06
C SER A 5 32.02 -47.07 -17.25
N ASN A 6 32.33 -45.78 -17.46
CA ASN A 6 32.11 -45.01 -18.69
C ASN A 6 30.70 -44.43 -18.94
N SER A 7 30.44 -43.24 -18.38
CA SER A 7 29.72 -42.20 -19.11
C SER A 7 30.48 -40.88 -18.97
N GLY A 8 31.04 -40.40 -20.08
CA GLY A 8 31.65 -39.08 -20.17
C GLY A 8 30.59 -38.02 -19.90
N PHE A 9 30.71 -37.32 -18.77
CA PHE A 9 29.90 -36.14 -18.49
C PHE A 9 30.29 -35.02 -19.45
N SER A 10 29.61 -34.94 -20.60
CA SER A 10 29.52 -33.70 -21.36
C SER A 10 28.71 -32.71 -20.52
N LEU A 11 29.40 -31.83 -19.79
CA LEU A 11 28.79 -30.68 -19.12
C LEU A 11 28.13 -29.80 -20.19
N LYS A 12 26.82 -29.94 -20.38
CA LYS A 12 26.06 -29.05 -21.26
C LYS A 12 26.09 -27.64 -20.66
N SER A 13 26.78 -26.72 -21.35
CA SER A 13 26.72 -25.29 -21.10
C SER A 13 25.26 -24.83 -21.19
N GLN A 14 24.83 -23.97 -20.26
CA GLN A 14 23.48 -23.42 -20.28
C GLN A 14 23.54 -22.02 -20.88
N LYS A 15 22.70 -21.76 -21.89
CA LYS A 15 22.74 -20.51 -22.68
C LYS A 15 22.50 -19.27 -21.82
N GLN A 16 21.66 -19.35 -20.77
CA GLN A 16 21.33 -18.24 -19.87
C GLN A 16 20.98 -18.76 -18.47
N CYS A 17 21.19 -17.93 -17.45
CA CYS A 17 20.63 -18.09 -16.11
C CYS A 17 20.10 -16.73 -15.62
N ASP A 18 19.10 -16.71 -14.74
CA ASP A 18 18.50 -15.45 -14.27
C ASP A 18 19.51 -14.52 -13.56
N HIS A 19 20.61 -15.09 -13.06
CA HIS A 19 21.73 -14.35 -12.48
C HIS A 19 22.57 -13.58 -13.52
N HIS A 20 22.46 -13.92 -14.81
CA HIS A 20 23.09 -13.21 -15.92
C HIS A 20 22.40 -11.87 -16.20
N SER A 21 21.08 -11.79 -16.06
CA SER A 21 20.28 -10.59 -16.34
C SER A 21 20.61 -9.44 -15.39
N ALA A 22 20.93 -9.75 -14.13
CA ALA A 22 21.41 -8.78 -13.14
C ALA A 22 22.77 -8.15 -13.50
N PHE A 23 23.50 -8.71 -14.48
CA PHE A 23 24.86 -8.32 -14.82
C PHE A 23 24.98 -7.48 -16.10
N LEU A 24 23.92 -7.37 -16.92
CA LEU A 24 23.89 -6.48 -18.10
C LEU A 24 24.13 -4.99 -17.75
N CYS A 25 24.16 -4.64 -16.46
CA CYS A 25 24.39 -3.30 -15.93
C CYS A 25 25.80 -3.06 -15.36
N CYS A 26 26.71 -4.06 -15.36
CA CYS A 26 28.02 -3.93 -14.71
C CYS A 26 29.18 -3.69 -15.71
N ASP A 27 30.03 -2.70 -15.41
CA ASP A 27 31.20 -2.36 -16.21
C ASP A 27 32.23 -3.51 -16.24
N LEU A 28 32.62 -3.99 -17.42
CA LEU A 28 33.59 -5.09 -17.59
C LEU A 28 35.03 -4.59 -17.71
N THR A 29 35.29 -3.30 -17.50
CA THR A 29 36.66 -2.78 -17.40
C THR A 29 37.47 -3.53 -16.35
N GLY A 30 38.64 -4.04 -16.73
CA GLY A 30 39.62 -4.59 -15.80
C GLY A 30 39.56 -6.08 -15.54
N VAL A 31 38.95 -6.92 -16.40
CA VAL A 31 39.21 -8.38 -16.34
C VAL A 31 40.68 -8.61 -16.69
N PRO A 32 41.52 -8.97 -15.73
CA PRO A 32 42.91 -8.62 -15.93
C PRO A 32 43.68 -9.87 -16.45
N SER A 33 44.89 -9.68 -16.99
CA SER A 33 45.63 -10.75 -17.73
C SER A 33 46.16 -11.84 -16.79
N HIS A 34 46.84 -12.86 -17.33
CA HIS A 34 47.06 -14.17 -16.70
C HIS A 34 47.89 -14.19 -15.39
N ASP A 35 48.37 -13.04 -14.90
CA ASP A 35 49.35 -12.93 -13.80
C ASP A 35 48.83 -12.22 -12.55
N ILE A 36 47.56 -12.39 -12.21
CA ILE A 36 46.94 -11.60 -11.14
C ILE A 36 46.65 -12.42 -9.93
N HIS A 37 47.14 -11.91 -8.82
CA HIS A 37 47.21 -12.61 -7.56
C HIS A 37 45.84 -12.63 -6.88
N CYS A 38 45.52 -13.76 -6.25
CA CYS A 38 44.35 -13.86 -5.40
C CYS A 38 44.42 -12.84 -4.26
N LYS A 39 43.36 -12.05 -4.06
CA LYS A 39 43.25 -11.02 -3.02
C LYS A 39 43.55 -11.53 -1.60
N ARG A 40 43.29 -12.82 -1.34
CA ARG A 40 43.48 -13.43 -0.01
C ARG A 40 44.84 -14.08 0.20
N CYS A 41 45.32 -14.90 -0.73
CA CYS A 41 46.57 -15.68 -0.55
C CYS A 41 47.69 -15.32 -1.53
N GLN A 42 47.49 -14.29 -2.35
CA GLN A 42 48.49 -13.81 -3.31
C GLN A 42 49.01 -14.88 -4.29
N ARG A 43 48.24 -15.94 -4.57
CA ARG A 43 48.64 -16.96 -5.56
C ARG A 43 48.42 -16.46 -6.99
N PRO A 44 49.32 -16.75 -7.95
CA PRO A 44 49.22 -16.23 -9.32
C PRO A 44 48.38 -17.10 -10.28
N LYS A 45 47.99 -18.32 -9.90
CA LYS A 45 47.32 -19.29 -10.80
C LYS A 45 45.95 -19.72 -10.30
N GLU A 46 45.13 -20.17 -11.26
CA GLU A 46 43.74 -20.62 -11.06
C GLU A 46 42.83 -19.58 -10.41
N ASN A 47 42.93 -18.37 -10.93
CA ASN A 47 42.27 -17.21 -10.39
C ASN A 47 41.02 -16.85 -11.18
N TRP A 48 40.01 -16.43 -10.43
CA TRP A 48 38.69 -16.10 -10.90
C TRP A 48 38.38 -14.67 -10.51
N PHE A 49 38.02 -13.87 -11.50
CA PHE A 49 37.64 -12.49 -11.35
C PHE A 49 36.15 -12.40 -11.02
N CYS A 50 35.81 -11.85 -9.85
CA CYS A 50 34.44 -11.64 -9.46
C CYS A 50 33.84 -10.48 -10.25
N LEU A 51 32.76 -10.77 -10.96
CA LEU A 51 32.13 -9.79 -11.84
C LEU A 51 31.41 -8.67 -11.07
N SER A 52 30.92 -8.95 -9.85
CA SER A 52 30.23 -7.98 -9.00
C SER A 52 31.17 -6.99 -8.29
N CYS A 53 32.23 -7.48 -7.63
CA CYS A 53 33.12 -6.61 -6.82
C CYS A 53 34.50 -6.35 -7.44
N LYS A 54 34.80 -6.93 -8.60
CA LYS A 54 36.07 -6.76 -9.34
C LYS A 54 37.31 -7.31 -8.63
N ASP A 55 37.13 -8.06 -7.55
CA ASP A 55 38.22 -8.74 -6.84
C ASP A 55 38.54 -10.10 -7.46
N VAL A 56 39.78 -10.58 -7.24
CA VAL A 56 40.28 -11.85 -7.78
C VAL A 56 40.45 -12.89 -6.66
N PHE A 57 39.91 -14.09 -6.87
CA PHE A 57 39.95 -15.19 -5.90
C PHE A 57 40.40 -16.51 -6.55
N CYS A 58 41.17 -17.32 -5.83
CA CYS A 58 41.64 -18.60 -6.35
C CYS A 58 40.64 -19.74 -6.09
N SER A 59 40.56 -20.71 -7.02
CA SER A 59 39.80 -21.95 -6.81
C SER A 59 40.52 -22.92 -5.86
N VAL A 60 41.86 -22.95 -5.87
CA VAL A 60 42.63 -23.96 -5.13
C VAL A 60 42.37 -23.92 -3.63
N ASN A 61 42.37 -22.72 -3.03
CA ASN A 61 42.09 -22.54 -1.60
C ASN A 61 40.61 -22.24 -1.34
N ARG A 62 39.73 -22.51 -2.31
CA ARG A 62 38.27 -22.29 -2.21
C ARG A 62 37.85 -20.84 -1.92
N HIS A 63 38.73 -19.86 -2.13
CA HIS A 63 38.40 -18.45 -1.90
C HIS A 63 37.26 -17.93 -2.78
N VAL A 64 37.08 -18.49 -3.98
CA VAL A 64 35.91 -18.21 -4.84
C VAL A 64 34.62 -18.65 -4.16
N SER A 65 34.61 -19.86 -3.60
CA SER A 65 33.45 -20.43 -2.93
C SER A 65 33.15 -19.72 -1.60
N GLU A 66 34.17 -19.39 -0.83
CA GLU A 66 34.03 -18.61 0.40
C GLU A 66 33.50 -17.20 0.11
N HIS A 67 34.04 -16.53 -0.89
CA HIS A 67 33.57 -15.22 -1.34
C HIS A 67 32.10 -15.27 -1.77
N TYR A 68 31.71 -16.28 -2.56
CA TYR A 68 30.30 -16.49 -2.93
C TYR A 68 29.43 -16.71 -1.68
N ASN A 69 29.86 -17.53 -0.73
CA ASN A 69 29.06 -17.82 0.47
C ASN A 69 28.82 -16.57 1.32
N GLN A 70 29.80 -15.68 1.41
CA GLN A 70 29.76 -14.44 2.19
C GLN A 70 29.02 -13.30 1.48
N THR A 71 29.30 -13.07 0.20
CA THR A 71 28.82 -11.90 -0.54
C THR A 71 27.62 -12.19 -1.43
N LYS A 72 27.34 -13.47 -1.70
CA LYS A 72 26.39 -13.92 -2.71
C LYS A 72 26.70 -13.41 -4.12
N HIS A 73 27.94 -13.03 -4.40
CA HIS A 73 28.38 -12.73 -5.76
C HIS A 73 28.53 -14.03 -6.57
N CYS A 74 27.59 -14.26 -7.49
CA CYS A 74 27.43 -15.56 -8.14
C CYS A 74 28.34 -15.77 -9.35
N LEU A 75 28.76 -14.70 -10.02
CA LEU A 75 29.39 -14.78 -11.34
C LEU A 75 30.88 -14.46 -11.31
N PHE A 76 31.66 -15.33 -11.95
CA PHE A 76 33.12 -15.23 -12.00
C PHE A 76 33.64 -15.52 -13.39
N VAL A 77 34.67 -14.79 -13.81
CA VAL A 77 35.40 -15.05 -15.06
C VAL A 77 36.73 -15.69 -14.73
N TYR A 78 37.03 -16.83 -15.33
CA TYR A 78 38.33 -17.45 -15.21
C TYR A 78 39.40 -16.61 -15.92
N CYS A 79 40.46 -16.25 -15.22
CA CYS A 79 41.42 -15.28 -15.73
C CYS A 79 42.16 -15.77 -16.99
N SER A 80 42.39 -17.08 -17.11
CA SER A 80 43.15 -17.68 -18.21
C SER A 80 42.34 -17.85 -19.50
N ASN A 81 41.24 -18.59 -19.45
CA ASN A 81 40.45 -18.92 -20.66
C ASN A 81 39.21 -18.04 -20.84
N LYS A 82 39.02 -17.04 -19.97
CA LYS A 82 37.87 -16.11 -19.96
C LYS A 82 36.50 -16.80 -19.90
N SER A 83 36.43 -18.08 -19.52
CA SER A 83 35.15 -18.76 -19.29
C SER A 83 34.45 -18.17 -18.08
N THR A 84 33.13 -18.08 -18.14
CA THR A 84 32.32 -17.53 -17.05
C THR A 84 31.64 -18.67 -16.30
N TRP A 85 31.75 -18.65 -14.98
CA TRP A 85 31.16 -19.63 -14.07
C TRP A 85 30.13 -18.96 -13.16
N CYS A 86 29.00 -19.62 -12.97
CA CYS A 86 28.00 -19.24 -11.98
C CYS A 86 28.06 -20.19 -10.77
N CYS A 87 28.48 -19.67 -9.61
CA CYS A 87 28.55 -20.40 -8.35
C CYS A 87 27.18 -20.82 -7.81
N SER A 88 26.13 -20.04 -8.10
CA SER A 88 24.75 -20.37 -7.72
C SER A 88 24.20 -21.54 -8.54
N CYS A 89 24.32 -21.47 -9.87
CA CYS A 89 23.83 -22.51 -10.79
C CYS A 89 24.78 -23.71 -10.94
N LYS A 90 26.03 -23.60 -10.45
CA LYS A 90 27.12 -24.58 -10.64
C LYS A 90 27.33 -24.98 -12.11
N LYS A 91 27.31 -23.98 -13.01
CA LYS A 91 27.45 -24.19 -14.47
C LYS A 91 28.29 -23.10 -15.13
N TYR A 92 28.93 -23.47 -16.23
CA TYR A 92 29.56 -22.53 -17.17
C TYR A 92 28.50 -21.86 -18.05
N LEU A 93 28.68 -20.57 -18.29
CA LEU A 93 27.87 -19.79 -19.24
C LEU A 93 28.48 -19.86 -20.65
N ASP A 94 27.62 -19.75 -21.65
CA ASP A 94 27.97 -19.81 -23.07
C ASP A 94 28.90 -18.66 -23.49
N ALA A 95 29.84 -18.93 -24.39
CA ALA A 95 30.78 -17.96 -24.95
C ALA A 95 30.09 -16.84 -25.74
N GLU A 96 28.92 -17.11 -26.34
CA GLU A 96 28.16 -16.10 -27.09
C GLU A 96 27.62 -14.97 -26.18
N VAL A 97 27.31 -15.29 -24.92
CA VAL A 97 26.92 -14.32 -23.90
C VAL A 97 28.07 -13.36 -23.58
N ILE A 98 29.29 -13.88 -23.53
CA ILE A 98 30.51 -13.10 -23.29
C ILE A 98 30.75 -12.13 -24.46
N LYS A 99 30.47 -12.54 -25.71
CA LYS A 99 30.57 -11.64 -26.88
C LYS A 99 29.55 -10.50 -26.82
N GLN A 100 28.30 -10.77 -26.43
CA GLN A 100 27.30 -9.72 -26.27
C GLN A 100 27.69 -8.71 -25.17
N LEU A 101 28.24 -9.20 -24.06
CA LEU A 101 28.77 -8.37 -22.99
C LEU A 101 29.97 -7.52 -23.45
N TRP A 102 30.84 -8.05 -24.32
CA TRP A 102 31.96 -7.29 -24.91
C TRP A 102 31.52 -6.32 -26.01
N ALA A 103 30.42 -6.58 -26.72
CA ALA A 103 29.85 -5.64 -27.69
C ALA A 103 29.36 -4.33 -27.04
N ASN A 104 28.93 -4.37 -25.77
CA ASN A 104 28.61 -3.16 -25.00
C ASN A 104 29.83 -2.22 -24.77
N LYS A 105 31.07 -2.70 -24.94
CA LYS A 105 32.28 -1.87 -24.95
C LYS A 105 32.30 -0.91 -26.15
N GLN A 106 31.72 -1.30 -27.28
CA GLN A 106 31.69 -0.48 -28.50
C GLN A 106 30.83 0.78 -28.34
N SER A 107 29.84 0.80 -27.45
CA SER A 107 28.93 1.96 -27.30
C SER A 107 29.58 3.17 -26.60
N ARG A 108 30.47 2.93 -25.62
CA ARG A 108 31.32 3.99 -25.01
C ARG A 108 32.43 4.47 -25.95
N SER A 109 32.88 3.61 -26.89
CA SER A 109 33.85 3.98 -27.93
C SER A 109 33.28 4.96 -28.96
N SER A 110 31.96 5.07 -29.11
CA SER A 110 31.31 5.88 -30.16
C SER A 110 31.59 7.37 -30.02
N SER A 111 31.57 7.92 -28.80
CA SER A 111 31.82 9.34 -28.53
C SER A 111 33.28 9.73 -28.80
N ALA A 112 34.25 8.95 -28.31
CA ALA A 112 35.66 9.15 -28.63
C ALA A 112 35.99 8.93 -30.12
N LYS A 113 35.25 8.04 -30.81
CA LYS A 113 35.35 7.88 -32.27
C LYS A 113 34.80 9.08 -33.01
N LEU A 114 33.72 9.68 -32.53
CA LEU A 114 33.12 10.88 -33.11
C LEU A 114 34.04 12.09 -33.00
N GLU A 115 34.66 12.31 -31.85
CA GLU A 115 35.67 13.37 -31.66
C GLU A 115 36.89 13.17 -32.58
N SER A 116 37.33 11.92 -32.76
CA SER A 116 38.42 11.60 -33.69
C SER A 116 38.03 11.79 -35.17
N ILE A 117 36.76 11.58 -35.52
CA ILE A 117 36.24 11.85 -36.87
C ILE A 117 36.08 13.36 -37.08
N ASP A 118 35.57 14.09 -36.09
CA ASP A 118 35.43 15.55 -36.13
C ASP A 118 36.77 16.25 -36.39
N ALA A 119 37.83 15.82 -35.70
CA ALA A 119 39.19 16.33 -35.93
C ALA A 119 39.68 16.09 -37.36
N LYS A 120 39.45 14.89 -37.92
CA LYS A 120 39.83 14.56 -39.30
C LYS A 120 39.02 15.31 -40.35
N VAL A 121 37.77 15.63 -40.05
CA VAL A 121 36.89 16.39 -40.95
C VAL A 121 37.32 17.84 -41.00
N VAL A 122 37.69 18.44 -39.86
CA VAL A 122 38.26 19.79 -39.79
C VAL A 122 39.52 19.90 -40.66
N ASP A 123 40.44 18.94 -40.57
CA ASP A 123 41.65 18.91 -41.43
C ASP A 123 41.30 18.84 -42.92
N VAL A 124 40.33 18.01 -43.32
CA VAL A 124 39.90 17.89 -44.72
C VAL A 124 39.19 19.15 -45.21
N THR A 125 38.37 19.78 -44.37
CA THR A 125 37.69 21.05 -44.71
C THR A 125 38.68 22.19 -44.84
N ASP A 126 39.68 22.28 -43.96
CA ASP A 126 40.73 23.33 -44.02
C ASP A 126 41.61 23.20 -45.28
N LEU A 127 41.92 21.96 -45.69
CA LEU A 127 42.61 21.68 -46.95
C LEU A 127 41.83 22.15 -48.19
N LEU A 128 40.49 22.07 -48.15
CA LEU A 128 39.61 22.43 -49.27
C LEU A 128 39.15 23.89 -49.24
N SER A 129 39.40 24.62 -48.16
CA SER A 129 38.97 26.01 -47.96
C SER A 129 39.99 27.05 -48.45
N LYS A 130 41.17 26.63 -48.91
CA LYS A 130 42.19 27.55 -49.43
C LYS A 130 41.68 28.25 -50.69
N PRO A 131 41.68 29.60 -50.74
CA PRO A 131 41.12 30.34 -51.86
C PRO A 131 41.90 30.07 -53.14
N PHE A 132 41.19 29.72 -54.20
CA PHE A 132 41.77 29.60 -55.54
C PHE A 132 42.28 30.96 -56.01
N PRO A 133 43.48 31.02 -56.65
CA PRO A 133 43.96 32.25 -57.25
C PRO A 133 42.95 32.73 -58.29
N THR A 134 42.21 33.79 -57.97
CA THR A 134 41.28 34.43 -58.91
C THR A 134 42.13 35.31 -59.80
N ILE A 135 42.43 34.85 -61.02
CA ILE A 135 43.13 35.67 -62.02
C ILE A 135 42.10 36.65 -62.58
N ASN A 136 42.06 37.85 -62.00
CA ASN A 136 41.34 38.98 -62.56
C ASN A 136 42.18 39.55 -63.72
N VAL A 137 41.69 39.45 -64.96
CA VAL A 137 42.24 40.23 -66.07
C VAL A 137 41.23 41.30 -66.44
N HIS A 138 41.58 42.53 -66.10
CA HIS A 138 40.86 43.74 -66.48
C HIS A 138 41.35 44.20 -67.86
N PRO A 139 40.49 44.61 -68.82
CA PRO A 139 40.96 45.26 -70.02
C PRO A 139 40.70 46.78 -69.97
N GLN A 140 41.75 47.57 -70.19
CA GLN A 140 41.65 48.98 -70.59
C GLN A 140 42.13 49.19 -72.04
N LEU A 141 41.24 49.86 -72.79
CA LEU A 141 41.40 50.93 -73.79
C LEU A 141 42.27 50.75 -75.07
N ASP A 142 41.55 50.91 -76.20
CA ASP A 142 41.76 51.73 -77.41
C ASP A 142 43.16 51.91 -78.05
N VAL A 143 43.21 51.72 -79.39
CA VAL A 143 43.66 52.67 -80.45
C VAL A 143 43.91 51.90 -81.79
N PRO A 144 43.72 52.50 -83.00
CA PRO A 144 43.57 51.76 -84.26
C PRO A 144 44.70 51.91 -85.33
N LEU A 145 44.69 50.98 -86.30
CA LEU A 145 45.13 50.98 -87.73
C LEU A 145 46.60 50.72 -88.20
N SER A 146 46.72 49.76 -89.14
CA SER A 146 47.37 49.81 -90.49
C SER A 146 48.41 48.72 -90.91
N VAL A 147 47.97 47.81 -91.80
CA VAL A 147 48.60 47.21 -93.02
C VAL A 147 50.05 46.68 -92.95
N GLY A 148 50.18 45.37 -93.18
CA GLY A 148 51.29 44.52 -92.70
C GLY A 148 51.01 43.97 -91.30
N GLN A 149 50.15 44.70 -90.58
CA GLN A 149 49.65 44.46 -89.25
C GLN A 149 48.41 43.55 -89.19
N ASP A 150 47.77 43.18 -90.31
CA ASP A 150 46.51 42.42 -90.27
C ASP A 150 46.68 41.02 -89.65
N GLU A 151 47.69 40.25 -90.06
CA GLU A 151 47.93 38.92 -89.45
C GLU A 151 48.41 39.02 -88.00
N LEU A 152 49.23 40.02 -87.66
CA LEU A 152 49.71 40.23 -86.29
C LEU A 152 48.61 40.76 -85.36
N ALA A 153 47.73 41.63 -85.86
CA ALA A 153 46.56 42.13 -85.16
C ALA A 153 45.52 41.02 -84.97
N LEU A 154 45.27 40.22 -86.01
CA LEU A 154 44.45 39.01 -85.92
C LEU A 154 45.04 37.98 -84.96
N ALA A 155 46.37 37.81 -84.90
CA ALA A 155 47.01 36.92 -83.94
C ALA A 155 46.94 37.44 -82.50
N LYS A 156 47.10 38.76 -82.29
CA LYS A 156 46.91 39.39 -80.98
C LYS A 156 45.47 39.25 -80.50
N GLU A 157 44.51 39.48 -81.39
CA GLU A 157 43.08 39.35 -81.08
C GLU A 157 42.67 37.89 -80.89
N GLY A 158 43.22 36.97 -81.70
CA GLY A 158 43.04 35.53 -81.55
C GLY A 158 43.57 35.01 -80.21
N LEU A 159 44.79 35.41 -79.81
CA LEU A 159 45.34 35.08 -78.49
C LEU A 159 44.53 35.70 -77.35
N ARG A 160 44.08 36.96 -77.49
CA ARG A 160 43.19 37.60 -76.53
C ARG A 160 41.92 36.77 -76.32
N ASN A 161 41.26 36.37 -77.40
CA ASN A 161 40.07 35.53 -77.35
C ASN A 161 40.34 34.15 -76.70
N VAL A 162 41.51 33.55 -76.93
CA VAL A 162 41.90 32.31 -76.23
C VAL A 162 42.13 32.55 -74.74
N PHE A 163 42.81 33.64 -74.36
CA PHE A 163 43.05 33.98 -72.95
C PHE A 163 41.76 34.33 -72.21
N ASP A 164 40.82 35.04 -72.85
CA ASP A 164 39.52 35.40 -72.29
C ASP A 164 38.65 34.16 -72.04
N ARG A 165 38.82 33.10 -72.84
CA ARG A 165 38.18 31.79 -72.63
C ARG A 165 38.83 30.97 -71.50
N GLY A 166 40.01 31.38 -71.05
CA GLY A 166 40.76 30.79 -69.94
C GLY A 166 41.46 29.47 -70.27
N LEU A 167 42.33 29.02 -69.35
CA LEU A 167 43.20 27.86 -69.52
C LEU A 167 42.45 26.55 -69.84
N LYS A 168 41.21 26.40 -69.36
CA LYS A 168 40.35 25.24 -69.65
C LYS A 168 39.98 25.11 -71.12
N ALA A 169 39.90 26.23 -71.86
CA ALA A 169 39.54 26.20 -73.28
C ALA A 169 40.62 25.54 -74.14
N LEU A 170 41.87 25.56 -73.69
CA LEU A 170 42.99 24.84 -74.31
C LEU A 170 42.86 23.31 -74.16
N ALA A 171 41.85 22.78 -73.47
CA ALA A 171 41.52 21.35 -73.52
C ALA A 171 41.02 20.91 -74.91
N ASP A 172 40.46 21.84 -75.68
CA ASP A 172 39.93 21.60 -77.01
C ASP A 172 41.08 21.67 -78.04
N SER A 173 41.26 20.59 -78.80
CA SER A 173 42.31 20.46 -79.81
C SER A 173 42.32 21.62 -80.81
N LYS A 174 41.15 22.13 -81.18
CA LYS A 174 41.02 23.24 -82.14
C LYS A 174 41.49 24.55 -81.52
N VAL A 175 41.21 24.76 -80.24
CA VAL A 175 41.66 25.95 -79.50
C VAL A 175 43.16 25.90 -79.23
N GLN A 176 43.73 24.71 -78.99
CA GLN A 176 45.19 24.52 -78.91
C GLN A 176 45.86 24.86 -80.23
N GLU A 177 45.32 24.39 -81.35
CA GLU A 177 45.83 24.71 -82.68
C GLU A 177 45.78 26.21 -82.98
N GLU A 178 44.64 26.87 -82.67
CA GLU A 178 44.48 28.32 -82.76
C GLU A 178 45.52 29.06 -81.90
N PHE A 179 45.72 28.63 -80.64
CA PHE A 179 46.71 29.20 -79.74
C PHE A 179 48.14 29.04 -80.28
N LEU A 180 48.51 27.84 -80.74
CA LEU A 180 49.84 27.55 -81.28
C LEU A 180 50.12 28.35 -82.56
N LEU A 181 49.09 28.52 -83.40
CA LEU A 181 49.16 29.31 -84.63
C LEU A 181 49.37 30.80 -84.32
N TYR A 182 48.48 31.40 -83.51
CA TYR A 182 48.57 32.83 -83.19
C TYR A 182 49.82 33.17 -82.38
N SER A 183 50.24 32.30 -81.46
CA SER A 183 51.49 32.49 -80.70
C SER A 183 52.74 32.34 -81.57
N ALA A 184 52.75 31.48 -82.58
CA ALA A 184 53.85 31.39 -83.55
C ALA A 184 54.01 32.70 -84.36
N THR A 185 52.88 33.26 -84.82
CA THR A 185 52.86 34.55 -85.53
C THR A 185 53.37 35.68 -84.65
N LEU A 186 52.97 35.73 -83.37
CA LEU A 186 53.44 36.75 -82.43
C LEU A 186 54.94 36.63 -82.10
N LEU A 187 55.48 35.41 -81.97
CA LEU A 187 56.89 35.16 -81.65
C LEU A 187 57.86 35.46 -82.82
N SER A 188 57.32 35.45 -84.05
CA SER A 188 58.06 35.73 -85.28
C SER A 188 58.14 37.23 -85.59
N ALA A 189 57.34 38.07 -84.91
CA ALA A 189 57.35 39.52 -85.07
C ALA A 189 58.55 40.17 -84.36
N GLU A 190 59.23 41.09 -85.03
CA GLU A 190 60.38 41.86 -84.49
C GLU A 190 60.00 42.72 -83.28
N SER A 191 58.71 43.06 -83.13
CA SER A 191 58.16 43.90 -82.06
C SER A 191 57.77 43.14 -80.78
N CYS A 192 58.01 41.82 -80.70
CA CYS A 192 57.64 41.02 -79.53
C CYS A 192 58.62 41.25 -78.35
N PRO A 193 58.14 41.66 -77.15
CA PRO A 193 58.98 41.84 -75.98
C PRO A 193 59.75 40.57 -75.62
N SER A 194 61.04 40.71 -75.25
CA SER A 194 61.93 39.59 -74.94
C SER A 194 61.40 38.67 -73.82
N GLU A 195 60.82 39.24 -72.78
CA GLU A 195 60.25 38.48 -71.65
C GLU A 195 59.01 37.67 -72.08
N LEU A 196 58.11 38.30 -72.85
CA LEU A 196 56.94 37.62 -73.41
C LEU A 196 57.35 36.51 -74.37
N LYS A 197 58.42 36.73 -75.16
CA LYS A 197 58.97 35.75 -76.09
C LYS A 197 59.46 34.48 -75.37
N VAL A 198 60.15 34.64 -74.24
CA VAL A 198 60.62 33.51 -73.42
C VAL A 198 59.44 32.75 -72.82
N ASN A 199 58.50 33.46 -72.19
CA ASN A 199 57.35 32.84 -71.51
C ASN A 199 56.41 32.11 -72.47
N LEU A 200 56.06 32.70 -73.62
CA LEU A 200 55.23 32.05 -74.64
C LEU A 200 55.92 30.86 -75.29
N SER A 201 57.24 30.93 -75.51
CA SER A 201 57.98 29.80 -76.09
C SER A 201 58.01 28.62 -75.12
N SER A 202 58.27 28.88 -73.84
CA SER A 202 58.26 27.84 -72.80
C SER A 202 56.88 27.20 -72.66
N PHE A 203 55.82 28.01 -72.58
CA PHE A 203 54.44 27.53 -72.43
C PHE A 203 53.97 26.74 -73.67
N ARG A 204 54.34 27.17 -74.89
CA ARG A 204 54.05 26.42 -76.12
C ARG A 204 54.68 25.03 -76.12
N CYS A 205 55.92 24.89 -75.68
CA CYS A 205 56.63 23.60 -75.68
C CYS A 205 55.96 22.57 -74.77
N ASN A 206 55.35 23.01 -73.66
CA ASN A 206 54.73 22.13 -72.66
C ASN A 206 53.19 22.17 -72.69
N LEU A 207 52.58 22.82 -73.69
CA LEU A 207 51.16 23.17 -73.70
C LEU A 207 50.22 21.97 -73.45
N SER A 208 50.49 20.84 -74.11
CA SER A 208 49.68 19.63 -73.97
C SER A 208 49.79 19.02 -72.55
N GLU A 209 51.01 18.95 -72.01
CA GLU A 209 51.27 18.43 -70.67
C GLU A 209 50.68 19.34 -69.59
N GLU A 210 50.88 20.66 -69.69
CA GLU A 210 50.36 21.64 -68.74
C GLU A 210 48.83 21.71 -68.75
N THR A 211 48.20 21.64 -69.94
CA THR A 211 46.74 21.62 -70.05
C THR A 211 46.16 20.31 -69.49
N SER A 212 46.77 19.16 -69.81
CA SER A 212 46.33 17.86 -69.27
C SER A 212 46.46 17.81 -67.75
N ALA A 213 47.58 18.31 -67.22
CA ALA A 213 47.80 18.43 -65.77
C ALA A 213 46.77 19.35 -65.10
N PHE A 214 46.43 20.49 -65.73
CA PHE A 214 45.43 21.41 -65.21
C PHE A 214 44.02 20.81 -65.16
N ILE A 215 43.58 20.14 -66.23
CA ILE A 215 42.25 19.48 -66.27
C ILE A 215 42.19 18.39 -65.20
N LYS A 216 43.22 17.55 -65.12
CA LYS A 216 43.31 16.49 -64.12
C LYS A 216 43.25 17.06 -62.69
N ALA A 217 43.97 18.14 -62.41
CA ALA A 217 43.92 18.82 -61.11
C ALA A 217 42.51 19.39 -60.81
N GLN A 218 41.82 19.93 -61.82
CA GLN A 218 40.45 20.44 -61.65
C GLN A 218 39.44 19.30 -61.37
N ASP A 219 39.57 18.16 -62.04
CA ASP A 219 38.71 16.99 -61.81
C ASP A 219 38.96 16.37 -60.43
N GLU A 220 40.22 16.24 -60.01
CA GLU A 220 40.59 15.78 -58.66
C GLU A 220 40.00 16.70 -57.58
N LEU A 221 40.05 18.00 -57.80
CA LEU A 221 39.47 18.98 -56.89
C LEU A 221 37.94 18.91 -56.82
N LYS A 222 37.27 18.65 -57.96
CA LYS A 222 35.82 18.44 -58.00
C LYS A 222 35.42 17.18 -57.22
N VAL A 223 36.13 16.08 -57.40
CA VAL A 223 35.90 14.84 -56.63
C VAL A 223 36.10 15.08 -55.14
N ALA A 224 37.11 15.86 -54.76
CA ALA A 224 37.37 16.20 -53.37
C ALA A 224 36.26 17.06 -52.74
N SER A 225 35.70 18.02 -53.49
CA SER A 225 34.59 18.86 -52.99
C SER A 225 33.29 18.06 -52.84
N GLU A 226 32.96 17.18 -53.78
CA GLU A 226 31.81 16.26 -53.70
C GLU A 226 31.95 15.29 -52.51
N LEU A 227 33.15 14.76 -52.27
CA LEU A 227 33.43 13.90 -51.13
C LEU A 227 33.28 14.66 -49.79
N SER A 228 33.75 15.90 -49.72
CA SER A 228 33.61 16.76 -48.53
C SER A 228 32.16 17.04 -48.19
N ALA A 229 31.33 17.33 -49.20
CA ALA A 229 29.89 17.51 -49.01
C ALA A 229 29.22 16.21 -48.49
N SER A 230 29.57 15.05 -49.06
CA SER A 230 29.07 13.75 -48.62
C SER A 230 29.46 13.43 -47.16
N ILE A 231 30.72 13.70 -46.79
CA ILE A 231 31.23 13.50 -45.42
C ILE A 231 30.46 14.39 -44.45
N THR A 232 30.30 15.67 -44.78
CA THR A 232 29.58 16.65 -43.94
C THR A 232 28.14 16.20 -43.69
N GLN A 233 27.44 15.74 -44.72
CA GLN A 233 26.07 15.22 -44.60
C GLN A 233 26.02 13.97 -43.70
N LYS A 234 26.95 13.03 -43.86
CA LYS A 234 27.01 11.82 -43.03
C LYS A 234 27.32 12.15 -41.57
N LEU A 235 28.22 13.09 -41.30
CA LEU A 235 28.51 13.54 -39.94
C LEU A 235 27.30 14.15 -39.25
N PHE A 236 26.53 14.97 -39.98
CA PHE A 236 25.31 15.55 -39.44
C PHE A 236 24.33 14.47 -38.96
N VAL A 237 24.11 13.43 -39.79
CA VAL A 237 23.26 12.30 -39.43
C VAL A 237 23.78 11.58 -38.19
N VAL A 238 25.08 11.30 -38.12
CA VAL A 238 25.67 10.61 -36.95
C VAL A 238 25.49 11.44 -35.68
N ARG A 239 25.78 12.75 -35.71
CA ARG A 239 25.59 13.64 -34.56
C ARG A 239 24.14 13.66 -34.07
N GLN A 240 23.18 13.70 -34.99
CA GLN A 240 21.76 13.64 -34.65
C GLN A 240 21.40 12.33 -33.93
N GLN A 241 21.91 11.20 -34.43
CA GLN A 241 21.64 9.89 -33.82
C GLN A 241 22.32 9.73 -32.46
N THR A 242 23.54 10.24 -32.29
CA THR A 242 24.24 10.24 -31.00
C THR A 242 23.48 11.04 -29.95
N SER A 243 22.97 12.22 -30.30
CA SER A 243 22.14 13.02 -29.39
C SER A 243 20.89 12.26 -28.93
N LYS A 244 20.19 11.60 -29.87
CA LYS A 244 19.00 10.78 -29.55
C LYS A 244 19.37 9.58 -28.66
N TYR A 245 20.48 8.93 -28.93
CA TYR A 245 20.98 7.83 -28.11
C TYR A 245 21.26 8.28 -26.66
N ASP A 246 21.90 9.44 -26.48
CA ASP A 246 22.21 9.98 -25.15
C ASP A 246 20.94 10.37 -24.36
N GLU A 247 19.92 10.89 -25.05
CA GLU A 247 18.61 11.18 -24.45
C GLU A 247 17.93 9.90 -23.97
N VAL A 248 17.78 8.90 -24.84
CA VAL A 248 17.20 7.59 -24.49
C VAL A 248 17.98 6.92 -23.35
N LYS A 249 19.31 7.06 -23.35
CA LYS A 249 20.15 6.52 -22.28
C LYS A 249 19.88 7.18 -20.92
N LYS A 250 19.64 8.50 -20.88
CA LYS A 250 19.25 9.20 -19.65
C LYS A 250 17.89 8.72 -19.15
N GLU A 251 16.92 8.54 -20.04
CA GLU A 251 15.61 8.00 -19.68
C GLU A 251 15.69 6.57 -19.14
N MET A 252 16.53 5.73 -19.73
CA MET A 252 16.78 4.37 -19.26
C MET A 252 17.32 4.36 -17.82
N ILE A 253 18.32 5.20 -17.51
CA ILE A 253 18.89 5.32 -16.16
C ILE A 253 17.83 5.78 -15.16
N ALA A 254 17.02 6.80 -15.52
CA ALA A 254 15.94 7.28 -14.65
C ALA A 254 14.85 6.22 -14.41
N SER A 255 14.59 5.36 -15.40
CA SER A 255 13.67 4.23 -15.25
C SER A 255 14.24 3.16 -14.31
N ASP A 256 15.53 2.84 -14.42
CA ASP A 256 16.20 1.88 -13.52
C ASP A 256 16.17 2.34 -12.06
N GLU A 257 16.34 3.64 -11.79
CA GLU A 257 16.19 4.23 -10.46
C GLU A 257 14.77 4.07 -9.91
N LYS A 258 13.75 4.29 -10.75
CA LYS A 258 12.34 4.06 -10.36
C LYS A 258 12.08 2.58 -10.05
N VAL A 259 12.59 1.67 -10.86
CA VAL A 259 12.48 0.23 -10.64
C VAL A 259 13.15 -0.17 -9.32
N ALA A 260 14.32 0.37 -9.00
CA ALA A 260 14.99 0.13 -7.72
C ALA A 260 14.13 0.62 -6.54
N LYS A 261 13.53 1.80 -6.64
CA LYS A 261 12.61 2.32 -5.62
C LYS A 261 11.40 1.41 -5.42
N TYR A 262 10.73 1.00 -6.50
CA TYR A 262 9.58 0.09 -6.40
C TYR A 262 9.95 -1.27 -5.80
N LYS A 263 11.12 -1.82 -6.13
CA LYS A 263 11.61 -3.05 -5.50
C LYS A 263 11.79 -2.90 -3.98
N SER A 264 12.28 -1.76 -3.50
CA SER A 264 12.38 -1.48 -2.07
C SER A 264 11.01 -1.48 -1.40
N THR A 265 10.03 -0.78 -2.00
CA THR A 265 8.67 -0.71 -1.47
C THR A 265 7.98 -2.08 -1.46
N ILE A 266 8.17 -2.91 -2.50
CA ILE A 266 7.64 -4.28 -2.53
C ILE A 266 8.20 -5.08 -1.36
N LYS A 267 9.51 -5.00 -1.09
CA LYS A 267 10.14 -5.71 0.02
C LYS A 267 9.59 -5.28 1.39
N GLU A 268 9.30 -3.99 1.57
CA GLU A 268 8.66 -3.47 2.79
C GLU A 268 7.24 -4.02 2.95
N LEU A 269 6.45 -4.02 1.87
CA LEU A 269 5.09 -4.57 1.87
C LEU A 269 5.06 -6.07 2.13
N GLU A 270 6.01 -6.84 1.58
CA GLU A 270 6.16 -8.27 1.85
C GLU A 270 6.44 -8.55 3.34
N ALA A 271 7.25 -7.71 3.98
CA ALA A 271 7.51 -7.81 5.41
C ALA A 271 6.25 -7.52 6.25
N CYS A 272 5.52 -6.46 5.92
CA CYS A 272 4.23 -6.14 6.56
C CYS A 272 3.22 -7.28 6.38
N LEU A 273 3.12 -7.85 5.17
CA LEU A 273 2.25 -8.97 4.89
C LEU A 273 2.61 -10.20 5.75
N ALA A 274 3.89 -10.50 5.90
CA ALA A 274 4.34 -11.61 6.75
C ALA A 274 3.95 -11.41 8.23
N THR A 275 4.02 -10.16 8.74
CA THR A 275 3.55 -9.81 10.08
C THR A 275 2.05 -10.05 10.23
N GLU A 276 1.23 -9.58 9.28
CA GLU A 276 -0.22 -9.77 9.33
C GLU A 276 -0.63 -11.23 9.21
N VAL A 277 0.05 -12.02 8.37
CA VAL A 277 -0.14 -13.47 8.30
C VAL A 277 0.17 -14.14 9.63
N SER A 278 1.22 -13.68 10.35
CA SER A 278 1.52 -14.19 11.69
C SER A 278 0.47 -13.77 12.72
N ASN A 279 -0.07 -12.55 12.65
CA ASN A 279 -1.11 -12.07 13.55
C ASN A 279 -2.40 -12.87 13.36
N ARG A 280 -2.79 -13.13 12.10
CA ARG A 280 -3.96 -13.97 11.79
C ARG A 280 -3.86 -15.36 12.41
N LYS A 281 -2.70 -16.02 12.35
CA LYS A 281 -2.51 -17.33 13.00
C LYS A 281 -2.78 -17.30 14.51
N LYS A 282 -2.32 -16.25 15.19
CA LYS A 282 -2.59 -16.07 16.64
C LYS A 282 -4.07 -15.86 16.91
N ILE A 283 -4.78 -15.14 16.04
CA ILE A 283 -6.22 -14.95 16.16
C ILE A 283 -6.94 -16.28 15.96
N ASP A 284 -6.56 -17.07 14.96
CA ASP A 284 -7.14 -18.39 14.71
C ASP A 284 -6.95 -19.31 15.94
N GLU A 285 -5.76 -19.33 16.57
CA GLU A 285 -5.50 -20.08 17.81
C GLU A 285 -6.41 -19.65 18.98
N VAL A 286 -6.67 -18.34 19.11
CA VAL A 286 -7.59 -17.81 20.14
C VAL A 286 -9.03 -18.22 19.85
N ILE A 287 -9.46 -18.20 18.59
CA ILE A 287 -10.80 -18.64 18.19
C ILE A 287 -10.98 -20.13 18.52
N ASP A 288 -10.03 -20.98 18.16
CA ASP A 288 -10.08 -22.43 18.46
C ASP A 288 -10.17 -22.68 19.98
N SER A 289 -9.45 -21.88 20.78
CA SER A 289 -9.52 -21.95 22.24
C SER A 289 -10.91 -21.59 22.77
N ILE A 290 -11.51 -20.50 22.27
CA ILE A 290 -12.86 -20.06 22.65
C ILE A 290 -13.90 -21.11 22.25
N GLU A 291 -13.82 -21.64 21.02
CA GLU A 291 -14.75 -22.66 20.54
C GLU A 291 -14.68 -23.93 21.41
N THR A 292 -13.48 -24.31 21.83
CA THR A 292 -13.27 -25.42 22.77
C THR A 292 -13.96 -25.14 24.12
N GLN A 293 -13.78 -23.95 24.69
CA GLN A 293 -14.41 -23.56 25.96
C GLN A 293 -15.94 -23.55 25.86
N ILE A 294 -16.49 -23.02 24.77
CA ILE A 294 -17.94 -23.02 24.51
C ILE A 294 -18.47 -24.45 24.42
N THR A 295 -17.75 -25.34 23.72
CA THR A 295 -18.13 -26.74 23.58
C THR A 295 -18.16 -27.45 24.94
N ILE A 296 -17.12 -27.29 25.76
CA ILE A 296 -17.07 -27.87 27.11
C ILE A 296 -18.24 -27.34 27.98
N ALA A 297 -18.47 -26.04 27.97
CA ALA A 297 -19.56 -25.43 28.75
C ALA A 297 -20.94 -25.93 28.30
N ARG A 298 -21.16 -26.02 26.99
CA ARG A 298 -22.41 -26.54 26.42
C ARG A 298 -22.61 -28.00 26.80
N ASP A 299 -21.60 -28.83 26.62
CA ASP A 299 -21.69 -30.26 26.89
C ASP A 299 -21.89 -30.54 28.39
N GLY A 300 -21.36 -29.68 29.27
CA GLY A 300 -21.64 -29.69 30.72
C GLY A 300 -23.07 -29.27 31.08
N LEU A 301 -23.70 -28.34 30.34
CA LEU A 301 -25.07 -27.90 30.60
C LEU A 301 -26.13 -28.94 30.20
N VAL A 302 -25.86 -29.77 29.19
CA VAL A 302 -26.81 -30.79 28.72
C VAL A 302 -27.28 -31.74 29.84
N PRO A 303 -26.40 -32.38 30.64
CA PRO A 303 -26.83 -33.25 31.74
C PRO A 303 -27.54 -32.48 32.86
N ASP A 304 -27.11 -31.26 33.17
CA ASP A 304 -27.76 -30.42 34.20
C ASP A 304 -29.20 -30.09 33.82
N LEU A 305 -29.45 -29.75 32.55
CA LEU A 305 -30.78 -29.51 32.01
C LEU A 305 -31.65 -30.78 32.02
N ALA A 306 -31.07 -31.93 31.70
CA ALA A 306 -31.78 -33.22 31.79
C ALA A 306 -32.17 -33.56 33.23
N GLN A 307 -31.27 -33.31 34.20
CA GLN A 307 -31.54 -33.49 35.62
C GLN A 307 -32.64 -32.55 36.12
N ALA A 308 -32.57 -31.26 35.75
CA ALA A 308 -33.58 -30.27 36.11
C ALA A 308 -34.97 -30.68 35.58
N SER A 309 -35.04 -31.15 34.34
CA SER A 309 -36.28 -31.63 33.71
C SER A 309 -36.85 -32.85 34.43
N SER A 310 -35.99 -33.79 34.87
CA SER A 310 -36.42 -34.95 35.67
C SER A 310 -36.95 -34.57 37.06
N MET A 311 -36.46 -33.46 37.62
CA MET A 311 -36.85 -32.99 38.95
C MET A 311 -38.16 -32.17 38.95
N GLU A 312 -38.56 -31.60 37.82
CA GLU A 312 -39.71 -30.69 37.70
C GLU A 312 -40.98 -31.22 38.40
N GLY A 313 -41.38 -32.46 38.08
CA GLY A 313 -42.55 -33.09 38.68
C GLY A 313 -42.43 -33.31 40.19
N ARG A 314 -41.23 -33.64 40.69
CA ARG A 314 -40.98 -33.81 42.13
C ARG A 314 -41.01 -32.48 42.86
N THR A 315 -40.44 -31.44 42.27
CA THR A 315 -40.42 -30.09 42.83
C THR A 315 -41.83 -29.52 42.90
N GLN A 316 -42.64 -29.69 41.86
CA GLN A 316 -44.03 -29.25 41.84
C GLN A 316 -44.86 -29.98 42.91
N ALA A 317 -44.69 -31.30 43.04
CA ALA A 317 -45.36 -32.08 44.08
C ALA A 317 -44.93 -31.65 45.50
N ALA A 318 -43.64 -31.39 45.72
CA ALA A 318 -43.13 -30.89 46.99
C ALA A 318 -43.72 -29.51 47.34
N TYR A 319 -43.81 -28.60 46.37
CA TYR A 319 -44.39 -27.28 46.55
C TYR A 319 -45.88 -27.36 46.94
N GLN A 320 -46.65 -28.21 46.25
CA GLN A 320 -48.07 -28.45 46.60
C GLN A 320 -48.22 -29.02 48.02
N LEU A 321 -47.35 -29.95 48.42
CA LEU A 321 -47.36 -30.52 49.77
C LEU A 321 -47.07 -29.45 50.83
N LEU A 322 -46.05 -28.61 50.61
CA LEU A 322 -45.69 -27.52 51.51
C LEU A 322 -46.85 -26.54 51.68
N THR A 323 -47.45 -26.08 50.58
CA THR A 323 -48.61 -25.18 50.60
C THR A 323 -49.78 -25.79 51.38
N ARG A 324 -50.07 -27.07 51.18
CA ARG A 324 -51.14 -27.76 51.92
C ARG A 324 -50.82 -27.85 53.41
N LYS A 325 -49.59 -28.21 53.77
CA LYS A 325 -49.17 -28.32 55.18
C LYS A 325 -49.17 -26.96 55.87
N GLN A 326 -48.74 -25.91 55.18
CA GLN A 326 -48.78 -24.55 55.67
C GLN A 326 -50.22 -24.09 55.91
N SER A 327 -51.12 -24.30 54.95
CA SER A 327 -52.55 -23.98 55.12
C SER A 327 -53.18 -24.75 56.28
N HIS A 328 -52.86 -26.05 56.45
CA HIS A 328 -53.31 -26.82 57.61
C HIS A 328 -52.79 -26.22 58.93
N TRP A 329 -51.54 -25.79 58.97
CA TRP A 329 -50.93 -25.17 60.14
C TRP A 329 -51.60 -23.84 60.50
N ASP A 330 -51.84 -22.99 59.50
CA ASP A 330 -52.49 -21.70 59.69
C ASP A 330 -53.95 -21.87 60.17
N ASN A 331 -54.68 -22.84 59.61
CA ASN A 331 -56.01 -23.21 60.09
C ASN A 331 -55.99 -23.69 61.55
N LEU A 332 -55.02 -24.54 61.91
CA LEU A 332 -54.87 -25.02 63.29
C LEU A 332 -54.59 -23.85 64.25
N LYS A 333 -53.73 -22.93 63.84
CA LYS A 333 -53.41 -21.71 64.60
C LYS A 333 -54.66 -20.84 64.83
N ILE A 334 -55.49 -20.66 63.80
CA ILE A 334 -56.77 -19.94 63.90
C ILE A 334 -57.72 -20.65 64.87
N MET A 335 -57.87 -21.97 64.75
CA MET A 335 -58.75 -22.76 65.64
C MET A 335 -58.31 -22.70 67.10
N PHE A 336 -57.00 -22.85 67.36
CA PHE A 336 -56.45 -22.74 68.70
C PHE A 336 -56.66 -21.34 69.28
N THR A 337 -56.45 -20.29 68.49
CA THR A 337 -56.69 -18.91 68.91
C THR A 337 -58.16 -18.70 69.30
N ARG A 338 -59.11 -19.22 68.49
CA ARG A 338 -60.55 -19.16 68.82
C ARG A 338 -60.88 -19.92 70.11
N PHE A 339 -60.33 -21.11 70.31
CA PHE A 339 -60.53 -21.89 71.53
C PHE A 339 -59.98 -21.20 72.78
N ALA A 340 -58.77 -20.65 72.70
CA ALA A 340 -58.16 -19.92 73.80
C ALA A 340 -58.98 -18.69 74.22
N ILE A 341 -59.63 -18.01 73.26
CA ILE A 341 -60.53 -16.88 73.54
C ILE A 341 -61.85 -17.36 74.15
N ALA A 342 -62.43 -18.46 73.67
CA ALA A 342 -63.72 -18.97 74.14
C ALA A 342 -63.71 -19.47 75.60
N ASN A 343 -62.56 -19.92 76.11
CA ASN A 343 -62.43 -20.44 77.47
C ASN A 343 -62.17 -19.38 78.56
N ALA A 344 -62.12 -18.09 78.21
CA ALA A 344 -62.15 -17.01 79.19
C ALA A 344 -63.61 -16.80 79.66
N THR A 345 -63.97 -17.43 80.77
CA THR A 345 -65.32 -17.39 81.36
C THR A 345 -65.59 -16.03 82.05
N MET A 346 -66.69 -15.39 81.65
CA MET A 346 -67.21 -14.05 82.02
C MET A 346 -66.61 -12.82 81.33
N SER A 347 -66.30 -12.92 80.03
CA SER A 347 -65.94 -11.77 79.18
C SER A 347 -67.06 -10.73 79.13
N ARG A 348 -66.81 -9.54 79.68
CA ARG A 348 -67.71 -8.39 79.52
C ARG A 348 -67.46 -7.73 78.17
N HIS A 349 -68.49 -7.11 77.62
CA HIS A 349 -68.37 -6.35 76.38
C HIS A 349 -68.37 -4.86 76.72
N PRO A 350 -67.34 -4.10 76.31
CA PRO A 350 -67.36 -2.65 76.47
C PRO A 350 -68.41 -2.06 75.53
N SER A 351 -68.88 -0.85 75.80
CA SER A 351 -69.70 -0.09 74.86
C SER A 351 -68.83 0.24 73.64
N VAL A 352 -69.26 -0.16 72.44
CA VAL A 352 -68.56 0.09 71.19
C VAL A 352 -69.43 0.98 70.33
N LYS A 353 -68.87 2.11 69.88
CA LYS A 353 -69.50 2.98 68.91
C LYS A 353 -68.81 2.85 67.57
N TRP A 354 -69.55 3.00 66.48
CA TRP A 354 -68.96 3.02 65.15
C TRP A 354 -69.55 4.10 64.27
N ALA A 355 -68.70 4.67 63.42
CA ALA A 355 -69.05 5.60 62.35
C ALA A 355 -68.31 5.23 61.08
N GLN A 356 -68.78 5.76 59.95
CA GLN A 356 -68.11 5.58 58.68
C GLN A 356 -68.02 6.86 57.88
N GLN A 357 -66.99 6.89 57.03
CA GLN A 357 -66.83 7.74 55.87
C GLN A 357 -66.76 6.83 54.63
N PRO A 358 -66.76 7.38 53.40
CA PRO A 358 -66.71 6.57 52.19
C PRO A 358 -65.56 5.53 52.19
N ASP A 359 -64.37 5.93 52.63
CA ASP A 359 -63.14 5.13 52.58
C ASP A 359 -62.66 4.59 53.94
N THR A 360 -63.28 5.01 55.04
CA THR A 360 -62.75 4.81 56.40
C THR A 360 -63.86 4.46 57.39
N LEU A 361 -63.54 3.61 58.37
CA LEU A 361 -64.40 3.25 59.49
C LEU A 361 -63.75 3.73 60.79
N TYR A 362 -64.56 4.31 61.67
CA TYR A 362 -64.18 4.68 63.02
C TYR A 362 -64.85 3.71 63.98
N ILE A 363 -64.05 2.97 64.75
CA ILE A 363 -64.53 2.08 65.81
C ILE A 363 -63.99 2.60 67.14
N THR A 364 -64.90 3.02 68.01
CA THR A 364 -64.60 3.62 69.31
C THR A 364 -65.02 2.66 70.42
N ILE A 365 -64.06 2.17 71.19
CA ILE A 365 -64.32 1.31 72.34
C ILE A 365 -64.28 2.17 73.60
N GLU A 366 -65.44 2.33 74.25
CA GLU A 366 -65.60 3.08 75.49
C GLU A 366 -65.25 2.20 76.68
N LEU A 367 -63.96 2.15 77.00
CA LEU A 367 -63.40 1.42 78.14
C LEU A 367 -62.36 2.29 78.87
N PRO A 368 -62.77 2.99 79.94
CA PRO A 368 -61.85 3.73 80.79
C PRO A 368 -60.87 2.81 81.51
N ASP A 369 -59.64 3.30 81.74
CA ASP A 369 -58.57 2.59 82.46
C ASP A 369 -58.21 1.21 81.87
N ALA A 370 -58.30 1.08 80.54
CA ALA A 370 -57.95 -0.14 79.83
C ALA A 370 -56.43 -0.43 79.90
N GLN A 371 -56.10 -1.65 80.33
CA GLN A 371 -54.75 -2.21 80.43
C GLN A 371 -54.66 -3.46 79.52
N ASP A 372 -53.44 -3.86 79.16
CA ASP A 372 -53.17 -5.02 78.30
C ASP A 372 -53.97 -5.01 76.97
N VAL A 373 -54.13 -3.83 76.37
CA VAL A 373 -54.88 -3.65 75.13
C VAL A 373 -54.18 -4.40 73.99
N LYS A 374 -54.89 -5.38 73.43
CA LYS A 374 -54.49 -6.13 72.24
C LYS A 374 -55.56 -5.97 71.17
N LEU A 375 -55.15 -5.47 70.02
CA LEU A 375 -55.98 -5.30 68.84
C LEU A 375 -55.39 -6.11 67.69
N THR A 376 -56.21 -6.96 67.10
CA THR A 376 -55.86 -7.73 65.91
C THR A 376 -56.87 -7.42 64.81
N LEU A 377 -56.34 -7.11 63.63
CA LEU A 377 -57.10 -6.79 62.44
C LEU A 377 -56.62 -7.68 61.30
N GLU A 378 -57.53 -8.44 60.68
CA GLU A 378 -57.21 -9.35 59.58
C GLU A 378 -57.75 -8.81 58.24
N PRO A 379 -57.03 -8.96 57.10
CA PRO A 379 -57.43 -8.42 55.80
C PRO A 379 -58.82 -8.87 55.31
N GLU A 380 -59.27 -10.03 55.77
CA GLU A 380 -60.57 -10.62 55.44
C GLU A 380 -61.74 -9.93 56.16
N GLY A 381 -61.47 -8.89 56.96
CA GLY A 381 -62.46 -8.12 57.70
C GLY A 381 -62.77 -8.75 59.06
N LYS A 382 -61.75 -9.10 59.84
CA LYS A 382 -61.93 -9.60 61.21
C LYS A 382 -61.32 -8.64 62.21
N PHE A 383 -62.12 -8.21 63.17
CA PHE A 383 -61.73 -7.26 64.21
C PHE A 383 -61.81 -7.95 65.58
N LEU A 384 -60.67 -8.06 66.26
CA LEU A 384 -60.59 -8.60 67.61
C LEU A 384 -59.92 -7.62 68.55
N PHE A 385 -60.61 -7.27 69.62
CA PHE A 385 -60.09 -6.50 70.74
C PHE A 385 -60.13 -7.33 72.01
N SER A 386 -59.06 -7.28 72.79
CA SER A 386 -59.06 -7.73 74.17
C SER A 386 -58.31 -6.72 75.05
N ALA A 387 -58.87 -6.42 76.22
CA ALA A 387 -58.20 -5.62 77.24
C ALA A 387 -58.67 -6.04 78.63
N THR A 388 -57.97 -5.61 79.68
CA THR A 388 -58.45 -5.70 81.06
C THR A 388 -58.74 -4.28 81.58
N ALA A 389 -59.74 -4.10 82.45
CA ALA A 389 -60.04 -2.78 83.01
C ALA A 389 -60.46 -2.84 84.48
N GLY A 390 -60.24 -1.73 85.18
CA GLY A 390 -60.54 -1.58 86.61
C GLY A 390 -59.53 -2.25 87.55
N ALA A 391 -59.69 -2.02 88.86
CA ALA A 391 -58.78 -2.55 89.89
C ALA A 391 -58.75 -4.09 89.95
N GLU A 392 -59.85 -4.75 89.56
CA GLU A 392 -59.97 -6.22 89.49
C GLU A 392 -59.45 -6.81 88.16
N LYS A 393 -58.91 -6.00 87.25
CA LYS A 393 -58.43 -6.42 85.92
C LYS A 393 -59.44 -7.28 85.17
N THR A 394 -60.71 -6.87 85.16
CA THR A 394 -61.78 -7.63 84.50
C THR A 394 -61.53 -7.71 83.00
N PRO A 395 -61.60 -8.90 82.37
CA PRO A 395 -61.36 -9.05 80.95
C PRO A 395 -62.56 -8.55 80.12
N TYR A 396 -62.24 -7.75 79.10
CA TYR A 396 -63.14 -7.25 78.08
C TYR A 396 -62.71 -7.74 76.71
N VAL A 397 -63.66 -8.27 75.94
CA VAL A 397 -63.40 -8.80 74.60
C VAL A 397 -64.47 -8.29 73.65
N VAL A 398 -64.04 -7.91 72.44
CA VAL A 398 -64.93 -7.60 71.32
C VAL A 398 -64.43 -8.38 70.12
N ASP A 399 -65.26 -9.26 69.58
CA ASP A 399 -64.99 -10.03 68.36
C ASP A 399 -66.08 -9.68 67.33
N LEU A 400 -65.67 -9.08 66.22
CA LEU A 400 -66.57 -8.61 65.16
C LEU A 400 -66.05 -9.07 63.79
N ASP A 401 -66.90 -9.79 63.07
CA ASP A 401 -66.72 -10.05 61.65
C ASP A 401 -67.24 -8.83 60.85
N LEU A 402 -66.33 -7.98 60.39
CA LEU A 402 -66.62 -6.77 59.63
C LEU A 402 -67.25 -7.09 58.26
N TYR A 403 -68.08 -6.17 57.76
CA TYR A 403 -68.91 -6.34 56.55
C TYR A 403 -68.12 -6.78 55.30
N ASP A 404 -66.97 -6.15 55.05
CA ASP A 404 -66.13 -6.43 53.87
C ASP A 404 -64.62 -6.41 54.22
N LYS A 405 -63.78 -6.65 53.23
CA LYS A 405 -62.32 -6.59 53.33
C LYS A 405 -61.83 -5.19 53.70
N ILE A 406 -60.69 -5.16 54.36
CA ILE A 406 -60.07 -3.94 54.89
C ILE A 406 -58.57 -3.93 54.60
N ASP A 407 -57.98 -2.75 54.58
CA ASP A 407 -56.53 -2.59 54.47
C ASP A 407 -55.90 -2.49 55.86
N VAL A 408 -55.24 -3.57 56.28
CA VAL A 408 -54.58 -3.64 57.59
C VAL A 408 -53.37 -2.71 57.67
N ASN A 409 -52.70 -2.39 56.55
CA ASN A 409 -51.48 -1.58 56.56
C ASN A 409 -51.77 -0.09 56.79
N GLU A 410 -52.89 0.40 56.25
CA GLU A 410 -53.30 1.80 56.42
C GLU A 410 -54.18 2.03 57.67
N SER A 411 -54.65 0.96 58.29
CA SER A 411 -55.45 1.02 59.51
C SER A 411 -54.58 1.33 60.73
N ARG A 412 -55.05 2.22 61.61
CA ARG A 412 -54.32 2.67 62.80
C ARG A 412 -55.24 2.68 64.00
N TYR A 413 -54.70 2.40 65.19
CA TYR A 413 -55.42 2.55 66.44
C TYR A 413 -54.67 3.47 67.40
N SER A 414 -55.43 4.09 68.30
CA SER A 414 -54.93 4.93 69.38
C SER A 414 -55.63 4.56 70.68
N VAL A 415 -54.86 4.40 71.75
CA VAL A 415 -55.36 4.08 73.08
C VAL A 415 -55.37 5.37 73.90
N GLY A 416 -56.56 5.89 74.18
CA GLY A 416 -56.75 7.03 75.07
C GLY A 416 -57.04 6.60 76.51
N SER A 417 -57.11 7.57 77.42
CA SER A 417 -57.39 7.31 78.85
C SER A 417 -58.84 6.85 79.10
N ARG A 418 -59.79 7.27 78.25
CA ARG A 418 -61.24 6.99 78.40
C ARG A 418 -61.78 6.04 77.36
N ASN A 419 -61.11 5.92 76.22
CA ASN A 419 -61.57 5.14 75.08
C ASN A 419 -60.39 4.75 74.17
N ILE A 420 -60.60 3.71 73.39
CA ILE A 420 -59.68 3.25 72.36
C ILE A 420 -60.33 3.53 71.01
N PHE A 421 -59.65 4.28 70.15
CA PHE A 421 -60.13 4.61 68.82
C PHE A 421 -59.37 3.80 67.78
N HIS A 422 -60.09 3.14 66.89
CA HIS A 422 -59.52 2.45 65.75
C HIS A 422 -60.05 3.06 64.46
N LEU A 423 -59.12 3.57 63.66
CA LEU A 423 -59.34 3.98 62.28
C LEU A 423 -59.04 2.79 61.39
N VAL A 424 -60.04 2.26 60.71
CA VAL A 424 -59.92 1.11 59.81
C VAL A 424 -60.15 1.58 58.39
N LYS A 425 -59.15 1.38 57.52
CA LYS A 425 -59.26 1.72 56.09
C LYS A 425 -60.00 0.60 55.35
N LYS A 426 -61.03 0.96 54.59
CA LYS A 426 -61.75 -0.01 53.75
C LYS A 426 -60.87 -0.38 52.54
N ALA A 427 -60.87 -1.65 52.14
CA ALA A 427 -60.10 -2.08 50.96
C ALA A 427 -60.69 -1.50 49.66
N GLU A 428 -62.00 -1.30 49.63
CA GLU A 428 -62.73 -0.65 48.54
C GLU A 428 -63.53 0.54 49.10
N ASN A 429 -63.52 1.67 48.39
CA ASN A 429 -64.28 2.86 48.75
C ASN A 429 -65.78 2.60 48.49
N LYS A 430 -66.45 2.00 49.48
CA LYS A 430 -67.84 1.55 49.42
C LYS A 430 -68.56 1.89 50.72
N TRP A 431 -69.78 2.39 50.62
CA TRP A 431 -70.63 2.63 51.77
C TRP A 431 -71.14 1.31 52.37
N TRP A 432 -70.99 1.14 53.69
CA TRP A 432 -71.38 -0.08 54.39
C TRP A 432 -72.76 0.10 55.02
N SER A 433 -73.74 -0.72 54.65
CA SER A 433 -75.09 -0.64 55.24
C SER A 433 -75.13 -1.05 56.72
N ARG A 434 -74.09 -1.76 57.19
CA ARG A 434 -73.90 -2.24 58.57
C ARG A 434 -72.41 -2.49 58.83
N LEU A 435 -71.99 -2.48 60.10
CA LEU A 435 -70.59 -2.76 60.44
C LEU A 435 -70.22 -4.24 60.30
N ILE A 436 -71.13 -5.15 60.64
CA ILE A 436 -70.87 -6.59 60.74
C ILE A 436 -71.48 -7.38 59.58
N LYS A 437 -70.84 -8.48 59.17
CA LYS A 437 -71.33 -9.38 58.10
C LYS A 437 -72.69 -10.01 58.40
N GLN A 438 -72.89 -10.45 59.65
CA GLN A 438 -74.09 -11.17 60.09
C GLN A 438 -75.35 -10.30 59.93
N GLU A 439 -76.38 -10.86 59.30
CA GLU A 439 -77.69 -10.21 59.13
C GLU A 439 -78.56 -10.48 60.35
N GLY A 440 -79.02 -9.42 61.02
CA GLY A 440 -79.81 -9.52 62.24
C GLY A 440 -79.70 -8.28 63.14
N LYS A 441 -80.23 -8.38 64.36
CA LYS A 441 -80.13 -7.32 65.36
C LYS A 441 -78.69 -7.20 65.84
N ALA A 442 -78.11 -6.00 65.76
CA ALA A 442 -76.75 -5.74 66.22
C ALA A 442 -76.58 -6.10 67.71
N PRO A 443 -75.39 -6.58 68.14
CA PRO A 443 -75.11 -6.84 69.54
C PRO A 443 -75.42 -5.62 70.41
N GLY A 444 -76.00 -5.82 71.59
CA GLY A 444 -76.48 -4.70 72.43
C GLY A 444 -75.39 -3.73 72.91
N PHE A 445 -74.12 -4.14 72.84
CA PHE A 445 -72.97 -3.30 73.16
C PHE A 445 -72.51 -2.42 71.99
N LEU A 446 -72.94 -2.69 70.75
CA LEU A 446 -72.59 -1.96 69.54
C LEU A 446 -73.62 -0.87 69.25
N LYS A 447 -73.17 0.38 69.13
CA LYS A 447 -73.99 1.58 68.90
C LYS A 447 -73.43 2.40 67.74
N VAL A 448 -74.29 3.21 67.12
CA VAL A 448 -73.85 4.16 66.10
C VAL A 448 -73.23 5.39 66.76
N ASP A 449 -72.09 5.84 66.25
CA ASP A 449 -71.40 7.06 66.66
C ASP A 449 -71.89 8.25 65.83
N TRP A 450 -72.99 8.88 66.23
CA TRP A 450 -73.57 10.00 65.49
C TRP A 450 -72.66 11.23 65.47
N ASP A 451 -71.78 11.39 66.45
CA ASP A 451 -70.87 12.53 66.54
C ASP A 451 -69.77 12.49 65.46
N ASN A 452 -69.40 11.28 65.02
CA ASN A 452 -68.36 11.03 64.02
C ASN A 452 -68.90 10.50 62.68
N TRP A 453 -70.23 10.41 62.52
CA TRP A 453 -70.86 9.85 61.32
C TRP A 453 -70.68 10.80 60.12
N GLY A 454 -70.10 10.30 59.03
CA GLY A 454 -69.91 11.09 57.81
C GLY A 454 -71.18 11.16 56.95
N ASP A 455 -71.22 12.14 56.05
CA ASP A 455 -72.29 12.25 55.05
C ASP A 455 -72.01 11.35 53.84
N GLU A 456 -72.99 10.52 53.46
CA GLU A 456 -72.92 9.59 52.32
C GLU A 456 -72.71 10.32 50.97
N GLN A 457 -73.06 11.62 50.89
CA GLN A 457 -72.96 12.43 49.67
C GLN A 457 -71.68 13.30 49.58
N ALA A 458 -70.80 13.30 50.59
CA ALA A 458 -69.58 14.11 50.59
C ALA A 458 -68.41 13.49 49.80
N GLY A 459 -68.67 12.42 49.04
CA GLY A 459 -67.67 11.63 48.32
C GLY A 459 -68.14 11.14 46.94
N ILE A 460 -68.81 12.00 46.17
CA ILE A 460 -68.94 11.88 44.71
C ILE A 460 -68.24 13.08 44.07
#